data_AF-A0A0U2ZBZ1-F1
#
_entry.id   AF-A0A0U2ZBZ1-F1
#
_cell.length_a   1.000
_cell.length_b   1.000
_cell.length_c   1.000
_cell.angle_alpha   90.00
_cell.angle_beta   90.00
_cell.angle_gamma   90.00
#
_symmetry.space_group_name_H-M   'P 1'
#
loop_
_entity.id
_entity.type
_entity.pdbx_description
1 polymer ?
#
loop_
_entity_poly.entity_id
_entity_poly.type
_entity_poly.pdbx_seq_one_letter_code
_entity_poly.pdbx_strand_id
1 'polypeptide(L)'
;MQLLVLRLDYRSSIMIENLQRQLRQPNSKLALQLPHIPLLAYENTAPLQLKTTLEPIAQRTAALSLQSSDIGFSKDGERFYLQVHPTEALAEFYNSLKIAGQGFSVGADVQWQPQIPLIGNIPAPFWGPLFARLALEFNPLSGTGAALECWSVISNRTTIEWSLFLES
;
A
#
# COMPACT_ATOMS: atom_id res chain seq x y z
N MET A 1 3.41 12.33 9.56
CA MET A 1 3.48 10.87 9.81
C MET A 1 4.39 10.25 8.77
N GLN A 2 5.13 9.20 9.11
CA GLN A 2 5.88 8.39 8.14
C GLN A 2 5.12 7.09 7.86
N LEU A 3 4.94 6.77 6.59
CA LEU A 3 4.28 5.55 6.13
C LEU A 3 5.29 4.69 5.38
N LEU A 4 5.53 3.49 5.87
CA LEU A 4 6.22 2.46 5.10
C LEU A 4 5.24 1.76 4.18
N VAL A 5 5.67 1.60 2.93
CA VAL A 5 4.89 0.93 1.90
C VAL A 5 5.77 -0.02 1.10
N LEU A 6 5.15 -1.07 0.57
CA LEU A 6 5.73 -1.89 -0.49
C LEU A 6 5.27 -1.32 -1.83
N ARG A 7 6.21 -0.77 -2.60
CA ARG A 7 5.97 -0.32 -3.98
C ARG A 7 5.89 -1.53 -4.91
N LEU A 8 4.91 -1.52 -5.79
CA LEU A 8 4.73 -2.55 -6.80
C LEU A 8 5.71 -2.38 -7.96
N ASP A 9 5.91 -3.45 -8.74
CA ASP A 9 6.60 -3.37 -10.02
C ASP A 9 5.87 -2.45 -11.02
N TYR A 10 6.56 -2.09 -12.10
CA TYR A 10 6.04 -1.13 -13.07
C TYR A 10 4.73 -1.60 -13.72
N ARG A 11 4.66 -2.90 -14.07
CA ARG A 11 3.49 -3.47 -14.75
C ARG A 11 2.26 -3.42 -13.84
N SER A 12 2.39 -3.88 -12.60
CA SER A 12 1.26 -3.84 -11.66
C SER A 12 0.89 -2.42 -11.31
N SER A 13 1.87 -1.53 -11.17
CA SER A 13 1.62 -0.11 -10.90
C SER A 13 0.73 0.53 -11.99
N ILE A 14 1.04 0.33 -13.27
CA ILE A 14 0.20 0.84 -14.37
C ILE A 14 -1.23 0.28 -14.31
N MET A 15 -1.36 -1.02 -14.04
CA MET A 15 -2.67 -1.67 -13.95
C MET A 15 -3.52 -1.05 -12.84
N ILE A 16 -2.94 -0.85 -11.65
CA ILE A 16 -3.61 -0.20 -10.53
C ILE A 16 -3.95 1.25 -10.87
N GLU A 17 -3.02 2.03 -11.41
CA GLU A 17 -3.30 3.42 -11.81
C GLU A 17 -4.47 3.52 -12.80
N ASN A 18 -4.54 2.61 -13.77
CA ASN A 18 -5.64 2.58 -14.73
C ASN A 18 -6.96 2.28 -14.03
N LEU A 19 -7.00 1.32 -13.12
CA LEU A 19 -8.17 1.02 -12.31
C LEU A 19 -8.59 2.23 -11.45
N GLN A 20 -7.64 2.88 -10.79
CA GLN A 20 -7.89 4.09 -10.01
C GLN A 20 -8.45 5.23 -10.88
N ARG A 21 -7.93 5.43 -12.10
CA ARG A 21 -8.44 6.42 -13.06
C ARG A 21 -9.88 6.12 -13.47
N GLN A 22 -10.20 4.86 -13.74
CA GLN A 22 -11.58 4.46 -14.06
C GLN A 22 -12.53 4.79 -12.90
N LEU A 23 -12.10 4.61 -11.65
CA LEU A 23 -12.93 4.86 -10.47
C LEU A 23 -13.12 6.33 -10.12
N ARG A 24 -12.30 7.23 -10.66
CA ARG A 24 -12.45 8.65 -10.40
C ARG A 24 -13.76 9.16 -11.00
N GLN A 25 -14.47 9.96 -10.22
CA GLN A 25 -15.61 10.70 -10.73
C GLN A 25 -15.14 11.75 -11.76
N PRO A 26 -15.96 12.07 -12.79
CA PRO A 26 -15.58 12.93 -13.92
C PRO A 26 -15.04 14.34 -13.59
N ASN A 27 -15.10 14.81 -12.34
CA ASN A 27 -14.58 16.12 -11.92
C ASN A 27 -13.77 16.05 -10.61
N SER A 28 -13.36 14.86 -10.20
CA SER A 28 -12.61 14.69 -8.96
C SER A 28 -11.24 15.35 -9.06
N LYS A 29 -10.91 16.26 -8.13
CA LYS A 29 -9.56 16.83 -7.98
C LYS A 29 -8.63 15.95 -7.14
N LEU A 30 -9.09 14.78 -6.72
CA LEU A 30 -8.37 13.89 -5.81
C LEU A 30 -7.17 13.29 -6.54
N ALA A 31 -5.95 13.55 -6.06
CA ALA A 31 -4.74 13.00 -6.65
C ALA A 31 -4.80 11.47 -6.64
N LEU A 32 -4.32 10.83 -7.71
CA LEU A 32 -4.15 9.38 -7.72
C LEU A 32 -3.11 9.01 -6.66
N GLN A 33 -3.42 7.99 -5.86
CA GLN A 33 -2.45 7.45 -4.92
C GLN A 33 -1.48 6.57 -5.71
N LEU A 34 -0.18 6.76 -5.49
CA LEU A 34 0.83 5.86 -6.07
C LEU A 34 0.48 4.41 -5.70
N PRO A 35 0.51 3.44 -6.63
CA PRO A 35 0.20 2.03 -6.33
C PRO A 35 1.15 1.45 -5.28
N HIS A 36 0.59 0.96 -4.17
CA HIS A 36 1.38 0.46 -3.04
C HIS A 36 0.58 -0.50 -2.16
N ILE A 37 1.28 -1.27 -1.32
CA ILE A 37 0.72 -1.97 -0.16
C ILE A 37 1.20 -1.26 1.11
N PRO A 38 0.30 -0.69 1.94
CA PRO A 38 0.68 -0.13 3.23
C PRO A 38 1.23 -1.21 4.17
N LEU A 39 2.36 -0.93 4.83
CA LEU A 39 3.00 -1.83 5.77
C LEU A 39 2.84 -1.31 7.20
N LEU A 40 3.59 -0.27 7.55
CA LEU A 40 3.69 0.24 8.91
C LEU A 40 3.59 1.76 8.90
N ALA A 41 2.99 2.34 9.93
CA ALA A 41 2.90 3.78 10.10
C ALA A 41 3.59 4.19 11.40
N TYR A 42 4.29 5.31 11.36
CA TYR A 42 5.01 5.84 12.50
C TYR A 42 4.73 7.33 12.71
N GLU A 43 4.57 7.71 13.98
CA GLU A 43 4.41 9.09 14.42
C GLU A 43 5.77 9.67 14.83
N ASN A 44 6.12 10.85 14.30
CA ASN A 44 7.32 11.61 14.68
C ASN A 44 8.67 10.86 14.60
N THR A 45 8.99 10.27 13.45
CA THR A 45 10.29 9.60 13.22
C THR A 45 11.25 10.44 12.38
N ALA A 46 12.55 10.10 12.46
CA ALA A 46 13.57 10.58 11.53
C ALA A 46 13.70 9.59 10.35
N PRO A 47 13.26 9.93 9.12
CA PRO A 47 13.22 9.00 7.99
C PRO A 47 14.57 8.36 7.67
N LEU A 48 15.66 9.10 7.82
CA LEU A 48 17.02 8.59 7.58
C LEU A 48 17.45 7.52 8.59
N GLN A 49 17.10 7.68 9.86
CA GLN A 49 17.40 6.66 10.87
C GLN A 49 16.60 5.38 10.60
N LEU A 50 15.32 5.54 10.27
CA LEU A 50 14.46 4.42 9.87
C LEU A 50 15.01 3.69 8.64
N LYS A 51 15.54 4.43 7.65
CA LYS A 51 16.20 3.83 6.47
C LYS A 51 17.34 2.91 6.89
N THR A 52 18.29 3.42 7.68
CA THR A 52 19.46 2.65 8.12
C THR A 52 19.08 1.39 8.89
N THR A 53 18.02 1.45 9.70
CA THR A 53 17.51 0.29 10.44
C THR A 53 16.90 -0.77 9.53
N LEU A 54 16.19 -0.38 8.46
CA LEU A 54 15.42 -1.31 7.63
C LEU A 54 16.15 -1.76 6.35
N GLU A 55 17.19 -1.04 5.94
CA GLU A 55 17.99 -1.35 4.76
C GLU A 55 18.55 -2.77 4.73
N PRO A 56 19.10 -3.33 5.82
CA PRO A 56 19.58 -4.72 5.83
C PRO A 56 18.47 -5.76 5.57
N ILE A 57 17.22 -5.45 5.93
CA ILE A 57 16.07 -6.33 5.67
C ILE A 57 15.72 -6.26 4.19
N ALA A 58 15.60 -5.06 3.63
CA ALA A 58 15.28 -4.87 2.22
C ALA A 58 16.31 -5.54 1.29
N GLN A 59 17.60 -5.39 1.60
CA GLN A 59 18.70 -5.97 0.81
C GLN A 59 18.78 -7.50 0.83
N ARG A 60 18.14 -8.17 1.79
CA ARG A 60 18.11 -9.64 1.92
C ARG A 60 16.77 -10.25 1.51
N THR A 61 15.81 -9.40 1.15
CA THR A 61 14.47 -9.84 0.79
C THR A 61 14.39 -9.86 -0.73
N ALA A 62 14.14 -11.03 -1.30
CA ALA A 62 13.83 -11.14 -2.72
C ALA A 62 12.52 -10.41 -3.07
N ALA A 63 12.35 -10.02 -4.32
CA ALA A 63 11.10 -9.46 -4.82
C ALA A 63 9.90 -10.36 -4.44
N LEU A 64 8.89 -9.76 -3.82
CA LEU A 64 7.78 -10.49 -3.23
C LEU A 64 6.71 -10.75 -4.28
N SER A 65 6.33 -12.02 -4.51
CA SER A 65 5.19 -12.34 -5.38
C SER A 65 3.87 -11.93 -4.73
N LEU A 66 3.03 -11.24 -5.51
CA LEU A 66 1.76 -10.68 -5.06
C LEU A 66 0.64 -11.19 -5.95
N GLN A 67 -0.46 -11.61 -5.33
CA GLN A 67 -1.68 -11.98 -6.02
C GLN A 67 -2.87 -11.28 -5.37
N SER A 68 -3.84 -10.86 -6.17
CA SER A 68 -5.12 -10.34 -5.71
C SER A 68 -6.23 -10.84 -6.62
N SER A 69 -7.27 -11.44 -6.04
CA SER A 69 -8.47 -11.88 -6.76
C SER A 69 -9.76 -11.23 -6.26
N ASP A 70 -9.68 -10.35 -5.26
CA ASP A 70 -10.86 -9.86 -4.57
C ASP A 70 -10.79 -8.35 -4.37
N ILE A 71 -11.97 -7.73 -4.43
CA ILE A 71 -12.16 -6.32 -4.15
C ILE A 71 -12.83 -6.19 -2.79
N GLY A 72 -12.18 -5.45 -1.90
CA GLY A 72 -12.71 -5.12 -0.59
C GLY A 72 -13.22 -3.68 -0.53
N PHE A 73 -14.09 -3.45 0.45
CA PHE A 73 -14.54 -2.13 0.85
C PHE A 73 -14.48 -2.02 2.38
N SER A 74 -13.86 -0.95 2.88
CA SER A 74 -13.88 -0.60 4.29
C SER A 74 -14.71 0.65 4.53
N LYS A 75 -15.64 0.55 5.50
CA LYS A 75 -16.37 1.72 6.01
C LYS A 75 -15.42 2.70 6.71
N ASP A 76 -14.38 2.18 7.35
CA ASP A 76 -13.36 2.99 8.01
C ASP A 76 -12.44 3.63 6.96
N GLY A 77 -12.64 4.94 6.77
CA GLY A 77 -11.99 5.71 5.71
C GLY A 77 -12.61 5.53 4.32
N GLU A 78 -13.81 4.93 4.25
CA GLU A 78 -14.68 4.89 3.06
C GLU A 78 -13.93 4.53 1.78
N ARG A 79 -13.24 3.39 1.80
CA ARG A 79 -12.21 3.04 0.80
C ARG A 79 -12.45 1.70 0.12
N PHE A 80 -12.18 1.67 -1.18
CA PHE A 80 -12.04 0.45 -1.96
C PHE A 80 -10.57 0.07 -2.06
N TYR A 81 -10.31 -1.24 -2.01
CA TYR A 81 -8.98 -1.80 -2.09
C TYR A 81 -9.01 -3.16 -2.79
N LEU A 82 -7.85 -3.58 -3.28
CA LEU A 82 -7.63 -4.95 -3.69
C LEU A 82 -7.10 -5.75 -2.50
N GLN A 83 -7.72 -6.89 -2.23
CA GLN A 83 -7.25 -7.81 -1.20
C GLN A 83 -6.07 -8.60 -1.76
N VAL A 84 -4.91 -8.44 -1.14
CA VAL A 84 -3.73 -9.24 -1.51
C VAL A 84 -3.79 -10.55 -0.75
N HIS A 85 -3.53 -11.65 -1.45
CA HIS A 85 -3.43 -12.96 -0.84
C HIS A 85 -2.21 -13.00 0.08
N PRO A 86 -2.38 -13.38 1.36
CA PRO A 86 -1.26 -13.49 2.26
C PRO A 86 -0.34 -14.61 1.79
N THR A 87 0.95 -14.30 1.66
CA THR A 87 2.02 -15.28 1.45
C THR A 87 2.92 -15.30 2.67
N GLU A 88 3.59 -16.44 2.90
CA GLU A 88 4.54 -16.58 4.01
C GLU A 88 5.66 -15.55 3.90
N ALA A 89 6.26 -15.40 2.71
CA ALA A 89 7.31 -14.42 2.46
C ALA A 89 6.88 -12.96 2.75
N LEU A 90 5.64 -12.59 2.38
CA LEU A 90 5.12 -11.25 2.66
C LEU A 90 4.87 -11.05 4.17
N ALA A 91 4.38 -12.08 4.87
CA ALA A 91 4.17 -12.03 6.31
C ALA A 91 5.50 -11.97 7.08
N GLU A 92 6.50 -12.75 6.69
CA GLU A 92 7.85 -12.73 7.25
C GLU A 92 8.53 -11.37 7.04
N PHE A 93 8.41 -10.81 5.84
CA PHE A 93 8.92 -9.48 5.53
C PHE A 93 8.25 -8.42 6.42
N TYR A 94 6.92 -8.40 6.50
CA TYR A 94 6.18 -7.48 7.36
C TYR A 94 6.60 -7.61 8.83
N ASN A 95 6.69 -8.84 9.36
CA ASN A 95 7.07 -9.08 10.75
C ASN A 95 8.51 -8.64 11.03
N SER A 96 9.43 -8.88 10.10
CA SER A 96 10.82 -8.44 10.21
C SER A 96 10.92 -6.91 10.29
N LEU A 97 10.19 -6.20 9.42
CA LEU A 97 10.11 -4.74 9.47
C LEU A 97 9.50 -4.24 10.77
N LYS A 98 8.42 -4.89 11.23
CA LYS A 98 7.74 -4.54 12.48
C LYS A 98 8.67 -4.66 13.67
N ILE A 99 9.40 -5.77 13.78
CA ILE A 99 10.37 -6.01 14.86
C ILE A 99 11.50 -4.97 14.84
N ALA A 100 12.11 -4.74 13.67
CA ALA A 100 13.18 -3.75 13.55
C ALA A 100 12.69 -2.31 13.77
N GLY A 101 11.44 -2.03 13.43
CA GLY A 101 10.79 -0.73 13.59
C GLY A 101 10.20 -0.45 14.98
N GLN A 102 10.25 -1.40 15.94
CA GLN A 102 9.57 -1.26 17.24
C GLN A 102 9.96 0.02 17.99
N GLY A 103 11.23 0.44 17.92
CA GLY A 103 11.71 1.66 18.57
C GLY A 103 11.14 2.97 18.00
N PHE A 104 10.41 2.91 16.89
CA PHE A 104 9.79 4.05 16.21
C PHE A 104 8.26 4.05 16.29
N SER A 105 7.65 2.95 16.74
CA SER A 105 6.18 2.79 16.75
C SER A 105 5.57 3.25 18.08
N VAL A 106 4.44 3.96 17.99
CA VAL A 106 3.66 4.41 19.15
C VAL A 106 2.26 3.75 19.17
N GLY A 107 1.94 2.92 18.16
CA GLY A 107 0.59 2.39 17.95
C GLY A 107 0.35 0.98 18.47
N ALA A 108 -0.92 0.67 18.76
CA ALA A 108 -1.39 -0.65 19.16
C ALA A 108 -1.25 -1.68 18.02
N ASP A 109 -1.11 -2.95 18.42
CA ASP A 109 -0.91 -4.08 17.52
C ASP A 109 -2.22 -4.47 16.81
N VAL A 110 -2.53 -3.76 15.72
CA VAL A 110 -3.66 -4.11 14.86
C VAL A 110 -3.24 -5.27 13.95
N GLN A 111 -4.11 -6.26 13.79
CA GLN A 111 -3.89 -7.35 12.83
C GLN A 111 -3.79 -6.77 11.42
N TRP A 112 -2.57 -6.72 10.90
CA TRP A 112 -2.30 -6.23 9.55
C TRP A 112 -2.82 -7.20 8.50
N GLN A 113 -3.44 -6.65 7.46
CA GLN A 113 -3.86 -7.39 6.29
C GLN A 113 -3.33 -6.69 5.04
N PRO A 114 -2.67 -7.43 4.13
CA PRO A 114 -2.10 -6.83 2.93
C PRO A 114 -3.20 -6.44 1.94
N GLN A 115 -3.20 -5.17 1.53
CA GLN A 115 -4.18 -4.63 0.60
C GLN A 115 -3.57 -3.52 -0.25
N ILE A 116 -4.06 -3.34 -1.47
CA ILE A 116 -3.68 -2.24 -2.37
C ILE A 116 -4.82 -1.21 -2.40
N PRO A 117 -4.65 0.01 -1.86
CA PRO A 117 -5.66 1.05 -1.92
C PRO A 117 -5.98 1.45 -3.37
N LEU A 118 -7.27 1.50 -3.72
CA LEU A 118 -7.74 1.98 -5.02
C LEU A 118 -8.24 3.42 -4.91
N ILE A 119 -9.20 3.66 -4.03
CA ILE A 119 -9.78 4.99 -3.84
C ILE A 119 -10.36 5.08 -2.43
N GLY A 120 -10.29 6.26 -1.81
CA GLY A 120 -10.81 6.51 -0.47
C GLY A 120 -11.68 7.75 -0.40
N ASN A 121 -12.29 8.00 0.76
CA ASN A 121 -13.21 9.12 1.01
C ASN A 121 -14.40 9.12 0.03
N ILE A 122 -14.96 7.94 -0.24
CA ILE A 122 -16.12 7.80 -1.10
C ILE A 122 -17.40 8.06 -0.30
N PRO A 123 -18.26 9.02 -0.70
CA PRO A 123 -19.53 9.23 -0.02
C PRO A 123 -20.47 8.01 -0.14
N ALA A 124 -21.23 7.72 0.91
CA ALA A 124 -22.12 6.56 1.02
C ALA A 124 -23.03 6.28 -0.20
N PRO A 125 -23.66 7.28 -0.85
CA PRO A 125 -24.48 7.05 -2.04
C PRO A 125 -23.75 6.40 -3.22
N PHE A 126 -22.41 6.48 -3.25
CA PHE A 126 -21.60 5.95 -4.35
C PHE A 126 -21.01 4.56 -4.09
N TRP A 127 -21.16 3.98 -2.89
CA TRP A 127 -20.55 2.68 -2.56
C TRP A 127 -21.08 1.56 -3.45
N GLY A 128 -22.40 1.38 -3.53
CA GLY A 128 -23.02 0.34 -4.35
C GLY A 128 -22.69 0.46 -5.85
N PRO A 129 -22.89 1.64 -6.48
CA PRO A 129 -22.54 1.87 -7.88
C PRO A 129 -21.06 1.63 -8.18
N LEU A 130 -20.14 2.03 -7.30
CA LEU A 130 -18.71 1.78 -7.50
C LEU A 130 -18.36 0.31 -7.33
N PHE A 131 -18.94 -0.39 -6.35
CA PHE A 131 -18.74 -1.83 -6.20
C PHE A 131 -19.21 -2.60 -7.45
N ALA A 132 -20.40 -2.28 -7.98
CA ALA A 132 -20.92 -2.90 -9.19
C ALA A 132 -20.02 -2.67 -10.41
N ARG A 133 -19.49 -1.45 -10.56
CA ARG A 133 -18.54 -1.12 -11.63
C ARG A 133 -17.22 -1.87 -11.47
N LEU A 134 -16.70 -1.91 -10.25
CA LEU A 134 -15.48 -2.63 -9.91
C LEU A 134 -15.58 -4.12 -10.22
N ALA A 135 -16.70 -4.75 -9.87
CA ALA A 135 -16.93 -6.17 -10.13
C ALA A 135 -16.91 -6.54 -11.63
N LEU A 136 -17.23 -5.59 -12.53
CA LEU A 136 -17.21 -5.80 -13.99
C LEU A 136 -15.82 -5.59 -14.61
N GLU A 137 -15.06 -4.64 -14.08
CA GLU A 137 -13.74 -4.25 -14.60
C GLU A 137 -12.59 -5.06 -13.98
N PHE A 138 -12.86 -5.73 -12.86
CA PHE A 138 -11.82 -6.38 -12.09
C PHE A 138 -11.25 -7.60 -12.81
N ASN A 139 -9.94 -7.56 -13.00
CA ASN A 139 -9.15 -8.71 -13.39
C ASN A 139 -8.19 -9.05 -12.24
N PRO A 140 -8.04 -10.34 -11.90
CA PRO A 140 -7.04 -10.75 -10.93
C PRO A 140 -5.66 -10.20 -11.27
N LEU A 141 -5.00 -9.65 -10.26
CA LEU A 141 -3.66 -9.10 -10.39
C LEU A 141 -2.63 -10.15 -9.96
N SER A 142 -1.62 -10.34 -10.80
CA SER A 142 -0.39 -11.05 -10.47
C SER A 142 0.78 -10.10 -10.71
N GLY A 143 1.56 -9.84 -9.67
CA GLY A 143 2.56 -8.80 -9.65
C GLY A 143 3.68 -9.07 -8.67
N THR A 144 4.61 -8.13 -8.53
CA THR A 144 5.66 -8.21 -7.53
C THR A 144 5.79 -6.93 -6.72
N GLY A 145 6.15 -7.06 -5.44
CA GLY A 145 6.64 -5.98 -4.61
C GLY A 145 8.12 -5.78 -4.92
N ALA A 146 8.48 -4.59 -5.39
CA ALA A 146 9.80 -4.30 -5.95
C ALA A 146 10.68 -3.42 -5.05
N ALA A 147 10.08 -2.62 -4.17
CA ALA A 147 10.83 -1.75 -3.27
C ALA A 147 10.08 -1.48 -1.97
N LEU A 148 10.83 -1.38 -0.87
CA LEU A 148 10.37 -0.77 0.36
C LEU A 148 10.56 0.75 0.25
N GLU A 149 9.50 1.52 0.50
CA GLU A 149 9.57 2.97 0.50
C GLU A 149 9.08 3.55 1.81
N CYS A 150 9.63 4.71 2.16
CA CYS A 150 9.13 5.54 3.25
C CYS A 150 8.57 6.83 2.70
N TRP A 151 7.34 7.12 3.07
CA TRP A 151 6.61 8.29 2.63
C TRP A 151 6.29 9.21 3.80
N SER A 152 6.61 10.49 3.66
CA SER A 152 6.08 11.56 4.51
C SER A 152 4.66 11.88 4.07
N VAL A 153 3.71 11.79 5.02
CA VAL A 153 2.32 12.20 4.81
C VAL A 153 2.01 13.44 5.67
N ILE A 154 1.73 14.56 5.00
CA ILE A 154 1.37 15.86 5.61
C ILE A 154 0.14 16.41 4.91
N SER A 155 -0.98 16.56 5.63
CA SER A 155 -2.21 17.21 5.14
C SER A 155 -2.64 16.74 3.73
N ASN A 156 -2.68 15.42 3.51
CA ASN A 156 -2.98 14.71 2.25
C ASN A 156 -1.93 14.83 1.13
N ARG A 157 -0.76 15.41 1.39
CA ARG A 157 0.39 15.34 0.49
C ARG A 157 1.31 14.22 0.92
N THR A 158 1.74 13.44 -0.05
CA THR A 158 2.69 12.35 0.11
C THR A 158 3.99 12.74 -0.58
N THR A 159 5.11 12.57 0.10
CA THR A 159 6.45 12.73 -0.46
C THR A 159 7.26 11.48 -0.16
N ILE A 160 7.91 10.92 -1.17
CA ILE A 160 8.80 9.77 -0.99
C ILE A 160 10.10 10.28 -0.38
N GLU A 161 10.43 9.84 0.82
CA GLU A 161 11.66 10.18 1.53
C GLU A 161 12.83 9.34 1.02
N TRP A 162 12.58 8.05 0.80
CA TRP A 162 13.56 7.12 0.25
C TRP A 162 12.87 5.87 -0.31
N SER A 163 13.60 5.19 -1.19
CA SER A 163 13.24 3.89 -1.75
C SER A 163 14.42 2.93 -1.61
N LEU A 164 14.15 1.72 -1.17
CA LEU A 164 15.08 0.60 -1.06
C LEU A 164 14.56 -0.53 -1.93
N PHE A 165 15.24 -0.82 -3.04
CA PHE A 165 14.84 -1.91 -3.92
C PHE A 165 15.09 -3.26 -3.23
N LEU A 166 14.13 -4.16 -3.36
CA LEU A 166 14.29 -5.55 -2.93
C LEU A 166 15.25 -6.26 -3.87
N GLU A 167 15.84 -7.35 -3.41
CA GLU A 167 16.77 -8.15 -4.20
C GLU A 167 16.04 -8.74 -5.42
N SER A 168 16.60 -8.52 -6.61
CA SER A 168 16.02 -8.87 -7.91
C SER A 168 16.53 -10.20 -8.43
#